data_AF-A0A4Y2H9U9-F1
#
_entry.id   AF-A0A4Y2H9U9-F1
#
_cell.length_a   1.000
_cell.length_b   1.000
_cell.length_c   1.000
_cell.angle_alpha   90.00
_cell.angle_beta   90.00
_cell.angle_gamma   90.00
#
_symmetry.space_group_name_H-M   'P 1'
#
loop_
_entity.id
_entity.type
_entity.pdbx_description
1 polymer ?
#
loop_
_entity_poly.entity_id
_entity_poly.type
_entity_poly.pdbx_seq_one_letter_code
_entity_poly.pdbx_strand_id
1 'polypeptide(L)'
;MKRKLNTIQRKSLLVLTKAYHTTATSSLQVLSGIPSIHPIAIEETKYIKLAGFRKPITVQDQLVNPTEYQEMIRSHLIHPAYFHLENQISLNPAAEYPTLNSTFTDGSKNNEGISSAFCCFNVKNEITSE
;
A
#
# COMPACT_ATOMS: atom_id res chain seq x y z
N MET A 1 28.10 45.35 -19.66
CA MET A 1 27.58 44.06 -20.19
C MET A 1 26.63 43.34 -19.23
N LYS A 2 27.00 43.13 -17.95
CA LYS A 2 26.19 42.48 -16.89
C LYS A 2 24.73 42.97 -16.79
N ARG A 3 24.49 44.29 -16.80
CA ARG A 3 23.12 44.85 -16.73
C ARG A 3 22.22 44.39 -17.88
N LYS A 4 22.72 44.43 -19.12
CA LYS A 4 21.96 43.98 -20.31
C LYS A 4 21.63 42.49 -20.23
N LEU A 5 22.60 41.67 -19.79
CA LEU A 5 22.40 40.23 -19.61
C LEU A 5 21.32 39.94 -18.56
N ASN A 6 21.37 40.62 -17.41
CA ASN A 6 20.35 40.51 -16.37
C ASN A 6 18.96 40.94 -16.87
N THR A 7 18.86 41.99 -17.68
CA THR A 7 17.58 42.43 -18.24
C THR A 7 16.96 41.36 -19.15
N ILE A 8 17.78 40.72 -19.99
CA ILE A 8 17.34 39.65 -20.90
C ILE A 8 16.90 38.41 -20.09
N GLN A 9 17.72 37.97 -19.14
CA GLN A 9 17.41 36.83 -18.27
C GLN A 9 16.15 37.05 -17.42
N ARG A 10 15.98 38.27 -16.87
CA ARG A 10 14.78 38.60 -16.08
C ARG A 10 13.52 38.54 -16.93
N LYS A 11 13.57 39.04 -18.17
CA LYS A 11 12.40 39.08 -19.06
C LYS A 11 11.95 37.67 -19.45
N SER A 12 12.88 36.78 -19.81
CA SER A 12 12.55 35.38 -20.10
C SER A 12 12.01 34.66 -18.88
N LEU A 13 12.63 34.85 -17.70
CA LEU A 13 12.15 34.25 -16.45
C LEU A 13 10.72 34.68 -16.11
N LEU A 14 10.39 35.97 -16.26
CA LEU A 14 9.04 36.49 -15.98
C LEU A 14 7.99 35.95 -16.95
N VAL A 15 8.33 35.74 -18.22
CA VAL A 15 7.41 35.13 -19.20
C VAL A 15 7.17 33.67 -18.85
N LEU A 16 8.22 32.94 -18.49
CA LEU A 16 8.14 31.53 -18.11
C LEU A 16 7.28 31.36 -16.85
N THR A 17 7.54 32.13 -15.79
CA THR A 17 6.76 32.04 -14.54
C THR A 17 5.31 32.46 -14.74
N LYS A 18 5.04 33.48 -15.58
CA LYS A 18 3.67 33.87 -15.91
C LYS A 18 2.95 32.78 -16.70
N ALA A 19 3.62 32.13 -17.64
CA ALA A 19 3.06 31.00 -18.38
C ALA A 19 2.68 29.85 -17.44
N TYR A 20 3.60 29.44 -16.54
CA TYR A 20 3.33 28.39 -15.54
C TYR A 20 2.28 28.81 -14.49
N HIS A 21 2.13 30.11 -14.20
CA HIS A 21 1.02 30.59 -13.37
C HIS A 21 -0.34 30.42 -14.07
N THR A 22 -0.39 30.53 -15.40
CA THR A 22 -1.61 30.37 -16.20
C THR A 22 -1.85 28.97 -16.73
N THR A 23 -0.88 28.05 -16.62
CA THR A 23 -1.10 26.66 -17.00
C THR A 23 -2.14 26.04 -16.08
N ALA A 24 -3.14 25.40 -16.66
CA ALA A 24 -4.14 24.68 -15.89
C ALA A 24 -3.46 23.63 -15.00
N THR A 25 -3.95 23.46 -13.77
CA THR A 25 -3.46 22.44 -12.82
C THR A 25 -3.44 21.04 -13.44
N SER A 26 -4.40 20.75 -14.32
CA SER A 26 -4.45 19.51 -15.09
C SER A 26 -3.23 19.31 -16.00
N SER A 27 -2.73 20.37 -16.65
CA SER A 27 -1.53 20.30 -17.49
C SER A 27 -0.27 20.07 -16.64
N LEU A 28 -0.18 20.69 -15.46
CA LEU A 28 0.91 20.46 -14.52
C LEU A 28 0.90 19.02 -13.96
N GLN A 29 -0.28 18.49 -13.65
CA GLN A 29 -0.48 17.09 -13.25
C GLN A 29 0.01 16.12 -14.33
N VAL A 30 -0.39 16.34 -15.59
CA VAL A 30 0.08 15.53 -16.73
C VAL A 30 1.61 15.61 -16.88
N LEU A 31 2.21 16.80 -16.81
CA LEU A 31 3.66 16.98 -16.92
C LEU A 31 4.44 16.33 -15.76
N SER A 32 3.84 16.29 -14.57
CA SER A 32 4.45 15.68 -13.38
C SER A 32 4.17 14.18 -13.25
N GLY A 33 3.32 13.61 -14.11
CA GLY A 33 2.85 12.23 -13.99
C GLY A 33 1.96 12.00 -12.77
N ILE A 34 1.45 13.06 -12.14
CA ILE A 34 0.57 12.97 -10.97
C ILE A 34 -0.88 12.83 -11.46
N PRO A 35 -1.63 11.83 -10.99
CA PRO A 35 -3.04 11.69 -11.35
C PRO A 35 -3.85 12.90 -10.87
N SER A 36 -4.93 13.24 -11.60
CA SER A 36 -5.84 14.31 -11.19
C SER A 36 -6.50 14.00 -9.84
N ILE A 37 -6.87 15.04 -9.10
CA ILE A 37 -7.46 14.89 -7.76
C ILE A 37 -8.82 14.16 -7.76
N HIS A 38 -9.58 14.31 -8.84
CA HIS A 38 -10.93 13.74 -8.95
C HIS A 38 -10.94 12.20 -8.90
N PRO A 39 -10.17 11.46 -9.73
CA PRO A 39 -10.12 9.99 -9.64
C PRO A 39 -9.56 9.51 -8.29
N ILE A 40 -8.54 10.18 -7.73
CA ILE A 40 -7.98 9.85 -6.42
C ILE A 40 -9.06 9.96 -5.34
N ALA A 41 -9.83 11.05 -5.33
CA ALA A 41 -10.89 11.25 -4.36
C ALA A 41 -11.99 10.17 -4.45
N ILE A 42 -12.33 9.73 -5.67
CA ILE A 42 -13.29 8.64 -5.88
C ILE A 42 -12.75 7.32 -5.33
N GLU A 43 -11.49 7.00 -5.62
CA GLU A 43 -10.81 5.80 -5.12
C GLU A 43 -10.77 5.78 -3.59
N GLU A 44 -10.30 6.86 -2.97
CA GLU A 44 -10.25 7.02 -1.52
C GLU A 44 -11.64 6.89 -0.88
N THR A 45 -12.66 7.50 -1.49
CA THR A 45 -14.04 7.39 -0.99
C THR A 45 -14.54 5.96 -1.04
N LYS A 46 -14.22 5.22 -2.11
CA LYS A 46 -14.57 3.80 -2.25
C LYS A 46 -13.82 2.96 -1.22
N TYR A 47 -12.52 3.20 -1.06
CA TYR A 47 -11.68 2.52 -0.09
C TYR A 47 -12.20 2.71 1.35
N ILE A 48 -12.49 3.95 1.76
CA ILE A 48 -13.05 4.25 3.08
C ILE A 48 -14.42 3.57 3.30
N LYS A 49 -15.27 3.52 2.28
CA LYS A 49 -16.56 2.81 2.34
C LYS A 49 -16.38 1.30 2.54
N LEU A 50 -15.42 0.70 1.83
CA LEU A 50 -15.14 -0.74 1.91
C LEU A 50 -14.46 -1.11 3.24
N ALA A 51 -13.30 -0.50 3.52
CA ALA A 51 -12.44 -0.86 4.65
C ALA A 51 -12.93 -0.26 5.98
N GLY A 52 -13.42 0.98 5.98
CA GLY A 52 -13.83 1.69 7.19
C GLY A 52 -15.28 1.43 7.60
N PHE A 53 -16.21 1.58 6.65
CA PHE A 53 -17.64 1.45 6.93
C PHE A 53 -18.22 0.06 6.65
N ARG A 54 -17.42 -0.87 6.13
CA ARG A 54 -17.86 -2.23 5.76
C ARG A 54 -19.12 -2.19 4.88
N LYS A 55 -19.14 -1.30 3.88
CA LYS A 55 -20.22 -1.22 2.89
C LYS A 55 -19.74 -1.75 1.54
N PRO A 56 -20.60 -2.49 0.82
CA PRO A 56 -20.26 -2.92 -0.53
C PRO A 56 -20.07 -1.72 -1.46
N ILE A 57 -19.11 -1.83 -2.37
CA ILE A 57 -18.81 -0.82 -3.39
C ILE A 57 -18.82 -1.46 -4.77
N THR A 58 -18.99 -0.65 -5.81
CA THR A 58 -18.88 -1.10 -7.19
C THR A 58 -17.57 -0.61 -7.81
N VAL A 59 -16.79 -1.54 -8.36
CA VAL A 59 -15.54 -1.27 -9.07
C VAL A 59 -15.65 -1.92 -10.45
N GLN A 60 -15.58 -1.12 -11.52
CA GLN A 60 -15.68 -1.60 -12.91
C GLN A 60 -16.87 -2.56 -13.12
N ASP A 61 -18.05 -2.16 -12.63
CA ASP A 61 -19.30 -2.94 -12.67
C ASP A 61 -19.33 -4.25 -11.88
N GLN A 62 -18.27 -4.56 -11.14
CA GLN A 62 -18.23 -5.66 -10.18
C GLN A 62 -18.58 -5.18 -8.77
N LEU A 63 -19.44 -5.94 -8.10
CA LEU A 63 -19.77 -5.70 -6.69
C LEU A 63 -18.65 -6.28 -5.83
N VAL A 64 -18.02 -5.42 -5.04
CA VAL A 64 -16.98 -5.79 -4.09
C VAL A 64 -17.60 -5.82 -2.70
N ASN A 65 -17.67 -7.01 -2.11
CA ASN A 65 -18.27 -7.19 -0.80
C ASN A 65 -17.19 -7.02 0.30
N PRO A 66 -17.41 -6.17 1.32
CA PRO A 66 -16.48 -6.02 2.45
C PRO A 66 -16.18 -7.32 3.20
N THR A 67 -17.02 -8.35 3.08
CA THR A 67 -16.79 -9.67 3.70
C THR A 67 -15.68 -10.46 3.00
N GLU A 68 -15.42 -10.20 1.73
CA GLU A 68 -14.36 -10.87 0.96
C GLU A 68 -12.96 -10.39 1.34
N TYR A 69 -12.85 -9.24 2.01
CA TYR A 69 -11.61 -8.60 2.39
C TYR A 69 -11.44 -8.57 3.90
N GLN A 70 -10.19 -8.70 4.34
CA GLN A 70 -9.87 -8.74 5.76
C GLN A 70 -10.06 -7.38 6.42
N GLU A 71 -10.62 -7.39 7.63
CA GLU A 71 -10.64 -6.19 8.47
C GLU A 71 -9.23 -5.84 8.89
N MET A 72 -8.84 -4.60 8.67
CA MET A 72 -7.61 -4.08 9.25
C MET A 72 -7.88 -3.86 10.74
N ILE A 73 -7.64 -4.89 11.56
CA ILE A 73 -7.70 -4.77 13.02
C ILE A 73 -6.64 -3.75 13.41
N ARG A 74 -7.10 -2.61 13.91
CA ARG A 74 -6.20 -1.60 14.43
C ARG A 74 -5.54 -2.18 15.68
N SER A 75 -4.22 -2.41 15.62
CA SER A 75 -3.45 -3.03 16.70
C SER A 75 -3.62 -2.33 18.06
N HIS A 76 -3.95 -1.04 18.06
CA HIS A 76 -4.25 -0.27 19.27
C HIS A 76 -5.61 -0.57 19.92
N LEU A 77 -6.51 -1.30 19.27
CA LEU A 77 -7.80 -1.68 19.85
C LEU A 77 -7.68 -2.87 20.82
N ILE A 78 -6.56 -3.60 20.77
CA ILE A 78 -6.31 -4.74 21.64
C ILE A 78 -5.22 -4.33 22.64
N HIS A 79 -5.56 -4.31 23.92
CA HIS A 79 -4.57 -4.07 24.95
C HIS A 79 -3.52 -5.20 24.93
N PRO A 80 -2.21 -4.91 25.02
CA PRO A 80 -1.16 -5.92 24.91
C PRO A 80 -1.31 -7.11 25.87
N ALA A 81 -1.88 -6.89 27.06
CA ALA A 81 -2.14 -7.96 28.03
C ALA A 81 -3.20 -8.98 27.58
N TYR A 82 -4.06 -8.65 26.60
CA TYR A 82 -5.02 -9.58 26.01
C TYR A 82 -4.49 -10.22 24.72
N PHE A 83 -3.26 -9.91 24.32
CA PHE A 83 -2.62 -10.50 23.16
C PHE A 83 -1.99 -11.85 23.55
N HIS A 84 -2.75 -12.93 23.35
CA HIS A 84 -2.33 -14.29 23.69
C HIS A 84 -1.35 -14.83 22.65
N LEU A 85 -0.05 -14.56 22.84
CA LEU A 85 1.05 -15.05 21.99
C LEU A 85 1.07 -16.58 21.87
N GLU A 86 0.70 -17.28 22.94
CA GLU A 86 0.71 -18.74 23.02
C GLU A 86 -0.20 -19.40 21.98
N ASN A 87 -1.27 -18.73 21.55
CA ASN A 87 -2.20 -19.24 20.54
C ASN A 87 -1.78 -18.89 19.10
N GLN A 88 -0.77 -18.03 18.92
CA GLN A 88 -0.26 -17.64 17.61
C GLN A 88 1.00 -18.40 17.20
N ILE A 89 1.68 -19.04 18.16
CA ILE A 89 2.94 -19.74 17.95
C ILE A 89 2.72 -21.22 18.27
N SER A 90 2.54 -22.05 17.23
CA SER A 90 2.58 -23.49 17.39
C SER A 90 4.03 -23.97 17.44
N LEU A 91 4.42 -24.64 18.52
CA LEU A 91 5.67 -25.40 18.59
C LEU A 91 5.54 -26.80 17.98
N ASN A 92 4.32 -27.24 17.73
CA ASN A 92 4.06 -28.54 17.14
C ASN A 92 4.31 -28.49 15.63
N PRO A 93 5.00 -29.50 15.07
CA PRO A 93 5.16 -29.60 13.64
C PRO A 93 3.79 -29.75 12.97
N ALA A 94 3.47 -28.87 12.02
CA ALA A 94 2.27 -28.99 11.21
C ALA A 94 2.28 -30.32 10.44
N ALA A 95 1.14 -31.01 10.37
CA ALA A 95 1.01 -32.31 9.69
C ALA A 95 1.27 -32.21 8.18
N GLU A 96 0.89 -31.08 7.59
CA GLU A 96 1.26 -30.66 6.23
C GLU A 96 2.02 -29.35 6.35
N TYR A 97 3.35 -29.43 6.38
CA TYR A 97 4.13 -28.26 6.01
C TYR A 97 4.03 -28.09 4.49
N PRO A 98 3.78 -26.87 3.99
CA PRO A 98 4.07 -26.59 2.60
C PRO A 98 5.55 -26.92 2.33
N THR A 99 5.80 -27.49 1.16
CA THR A 99 7.07 -28.05 0.64
C THR A 99 8.35 -27.51 1.29
N LEU A 100 9.31 -28.42 1.54
CA LEU A 100 10.72 -28.10 1.89
C LEU A 100 11.19 -26.89 1.07
N ASN A 101 11.74 -25.87 1.75
CA ASN A 101 12.26 -24.61 1.19
C ASN A 101 11.23 -23.55 0.76
N SER A 102 10.04 -23.55 1.35
CA SER A 102 9.05 -22.49 1.12
C SER A 102 9.30 -21.27 2.03
N THR A 103 9.25 -20.07 1.44
CA THR A 103 9.41 -18.80 2.16
C THR A 103 8.03 -18.14 2.30
N PHE A 104 7.52 -18.02 3.53
CA PHE A 104 6.23 -17.37 3.77
C PHE A 104 6.46 -15.92 4.19
N THR A 105 5.88 -15.00 3.42
CA THR A 105 5.86 -13.59 3.78
C THR A 105 4.73 -13.32 4.76
N ASP A 106 4.98 -12.44 5.72
CA ASP A 106 3.96 -11.89 6.61
C ASP A 106 2.79 -11.36 5.76
N GLY A 107 1.57 -11.88 6.02
CA GLY A 107 0.34 -11.37 5.41
C GLY A 107 -0.62 -12.41 4.82
N SER A 108 -0.23 -13.68 4.62
CA SER A 108 -1.19 -14.70 4.16
C SER A 108 -2.00 -15.27 5.33
N LYS A 109 -3.32 -15.08 5.31
CA LYS A 109 -4.25 -15.64 6.31
C LYS A 109 -4.50 -17.12 6.08
N ASN A 110 -4.44 -17.92 7.14
CA ASN A 110 -5.03 -19.26 7.21
C ASN A 110 -6.30 -19.21 8.10
N ASN A 111 -7.04 -20.33 8.21
CA ASN A 111 -8.25 -20.41 9.04
C ASN A 111 -7.99 -20.13 10.54
N GLU A 112 -6.73 -20.16 10.97
CA GLU A 112 -6.29 -20.05 12.36
C GLU A 112 -5.72 -18.67 12.71
N GLY A 113 -5.38 -17.82 11.74
CA GLY A 113 -4.87 -16.48 11.99
C GLY A 113 -4.00 -15.90 10.89
N ILE A 114 -3.22 -14.87 11.26
CA ILE A 114 -2.14 -14.31 10.43
C ILE A 114 -0.90 -15.13 10.76
N SER A 115 -0.37 -15.85 9.77
CA SER A 115 0.92 -16.51 9.95
C SER A 115 2.02 -15.45 9.96
N SER A 116 2.93 -15.55 10.92
CA SER A 116 4.15 -14.74 10.91
C SER A 116 5.06 -15.22 9.78
N ALA A 117 5.89 -14.34 9.22
CA ALA A 117 6.95 -14.78 8.33
C ALA A 117 7.89 -15.73 9.11
N PHE A 118 8.11 -16.94 8.60
CA PHE A 118 9.09 -17.88 9.15
C PHE A 118 9.85 -18.58 8.02
N CYS A 119 11.11 -18.93 8.30
CA CYS A 119 11.97 -19.69 7.40
C CYS A 119 12.22 -21.08 8.01
N CYS A 120 12.02 -22.14 7.23
CA CYS A 120 12.33 -23.51 7.63
C CYS A 120 13.73 -23.89 7.11
N PHE A 121 14.59 -24.44 7.97
CA PHE A 121 15.93 -24.91 7.61
C PHE A 121 15.92 -26.44 7.46
N ASN A 122 16.79 -26.97 6.58
CA ASN A 122 17.01 -28.41 6.50
C ASN A 122 17.77 -28.93 7.75
N VAL A 123 17.90 -30.25 7.87
CA VAL A 123 18.61 -30.93 9.00
C VAL A 123 20.09 -30.53 9.10
N LYS A 124 20.65 -29.88 8.07
CA LYS A 124 22.01 -29.35 8.02
C LYS A 124 22.09 -27.83 8.26
N ASN A 125 20.99 -27.19 8.68
CA ASN A 125 20.90 -25.74 8.89
C ASN A 125 21.11 -24.90 7.62
N GLU A 126 20.84 -25.44 6.43
CA GLU A 126 20.99 -24.72 5.16
C GLU A 126 19.63 -24.26 4.62
N ILE A 127 19.60 -23.04 4.07
CA ILE A 127 18.49 -22.54 3.24
C ILE A 127 18.91 -22.81 1.80
N THR A 128 18.35 -23.84 1.16
CA THR A 128 18.59 -24.09 -0.26
C THR A 128 17.53 -23.38 -1.10
N SER A 129 17.97 -22.41 -1.91
CA SER A 129 17.17 -21.89 -3.03
C SER A 129 17.07 -22.98 -4.10
N GLU A 130 15.89 -23.17 -4.69
CA GLU A 130 15.83 -23.67 -6.06
C GLU A 130 16.47 -22.65 -7.02
#